data_AF-Q8TMP2-F1
#
_entry.id   AF-Q8TMP2-F1
#
_cell.length_a   1.000
_cell.length_b   1.000
_cell.length_c   1.000
_cell.angle_alpha   90.00
_cell.angle_beta   90.00
_cell.angle_gamma   90.00
#
_symmetry.space_group_name_H-M   'P 1'
#
loop_
_entity.id
_entity.type
_entity.pdbx_description
1 polymer ?
#
loop_
_entity_poly.entity_id
_entity_poly.type
_entity_poly.pdbx_seq_one_letter_code
_entity_poly.pdbx_strand_id
1 'polypeptide(L)'
;MIVSLLAIYLVFSLGLAQAQNEENDCKPLKFINVTPDAFECMKKKLQDYGIEVPPGNEGEMSEKGVIGSFEWDGKSVLTITIKEKPFWVSCETADERVILFVDECKGK
;
A
#
# COMPACT_ATOMS: atom_id res chain seq x y z
N MET A 1 -42.04 -20.11 19.57
CA MET A 1 -41.04 -20.08 18.48
C MET A 1 -40.78 -18.64 18.00
N ILE A 2 -40.32 -17.74 18.89
CA ILE A 2 -39.97 -16.34 18.52
C ILE A 2 -38.62 -15.96 19.16
N VAL A 3 -38.32 -16.51 20.34
CA VAL A 3 -37.07 -16.27 21.08
C VAL A 3 -35.81 -16.79 20.34
N SER A 4 -35.94 -17.77 19.45
CA SER A 4 -34.80 -18.36 18.74
C SER A 4 -34.29 -17.52 17.56
N LEU A 5 -35.10 -16.62 16.97
CA LEU A 5 -34.70 -15.82 15.81
C LEU A 5 -33.81 -14.62 16.18
N LEU A 6 -34.02 -14.03 17.36
CA LEU A 6 -33.21 -12.91 17.86
C LEU A 6 -31.79 -13.35 18.25
N ALA A 7 -31.64 -14.56 18.80
CA ALA A 7 -30.33 -15.12 19.12
C ALA A 7 -29.47 -15.34 17.87
N ILE A 8 -30.09 -15.77 16.77
CA ILE A 8 -29.40 -15.99 15.49
C ILE A 8 -28.90 -14.65 14.92
N TYR A 9 -29.70 -13.57 14.98
CA TYR A 9 -29.29 -12.23 14.52
C TYR A 9 -28.06 -11.68 15.28
N LEU A 10 -27.96 -11.94 16.58
CA LEU A 10 -26.83 -11.47 17.40
C LEU A 10 -25.54 -12.25 17.09
N VAL A 11 -25.63 -13.55 16.82
CA VAL A 11 -24.46 -14.37 16.42
C VAL A 11 -23.92 -13.94 15.05
N PHE A 12 -24.79 -13.57 14.11
CA PHE A 12 -24.37 -13.01 12.81
C PHE A 12 -23.80 -11.60 12.89
N SER A 13 -24.16 -10.81 13.91
CA SER A 13 -23.65 -9.44 14.09
C SER A 13 -22.22 -9.42 14.67
N LEU A 14 -21.87 -10.40 15.51
CA LEU A 14 -20.53 -10.52 16.11
C LEU A 14 -19.54 -11.29 15.22
N GLY A 15 -20.01 -12.09 14.26
CA GLY A 15 -19.19 -12.93 13.40
C GLY A 15 -18.63 -12.28 12.12
N LEU A 16 -18.88 -10.99 11.87
CA LEU A 16 -18.45 -10.28 10.66
C LEU A 16 -17.37 -9.21 10.89
N ALA A 17 -16.86 -9.06 12.10
CA ALA A 17 -15.84 -8.05 12.42
C ALA A 17 -14.40 -8.52 12.20
N GLN A 18 -14.18 -9.72 11.64
CA GLN A 18 -12.83 -10.26 11.46
C GLN A 18 -12.66 -10.77 10.03
N ALA A 19 -11.64 -10.24 9.35
CA ALA A 19 -11.02 -10.77 8.13
C ALA A 19 -11.61 -10.42 6.75
N GLN A 20 -11.97 -9.16 6.48
CA GLN A 20 -12.12 -8.67 5.08
C GLN A 20 -10.95 -7.79 4.61
N ASN A 21 -9.94 -7.51 5.45
CA ASN A 21 -8.85 -6.61 5.08
C ASN A 21 -7.60 -7.32 4.53
N GLU A 22 -7.50 -8.64 4.64
CA GLU A 22 -6.29 -9.39 4.26
C GLU A 22 -6.23 -9.73 2.76
N GLU A 23 -7.32 -9.53 2.00
CA GLU A 23 -7.36 -9.83 0.56
C GLU A 23 -6.92 -8.65 -0.34
N ASN A 24 -6.85 -7.42 0.23
CA ASN A 24 -6.49 -6.20 -0.50
C ASN A 24 -5.08 -5.69 -0.20
N ASP A 25 -4.54 -6.00 1.00
CA ASP A 25 -3.17 -5.66 1.38
C ASP A 25 -2.15 -6.57 0.65
N CYS A 26 -1.15 -5.96 0.03
CA CYS A 26 0.00 -6.68 -0.55
C CYS A 26 1.16 -6.75 0.45
N LYS A 27 2.06 -7.72 0.24
CA LYS A 27 3.24 -7.87 1.09
C LYS A 27 4.11 -6.60 0.97
N PRO A 28 4.63 -6.07 2.09
CA PRO A 28 5.55 -4.94 2.04
C PRO A 28 6.79 -5.24 1.21
N LEU A 29 7.11 -4.34 0.28
CA LEU A 29 8.34 -4.36 -0.49
C LEU A 29 9.41 -3.55 0.23
N LYS A 30 10.57 -4.18 0.43
CA LYS A 30 11.72 -3.55 1.07
C LYS A 30 12.84 -3.33 0.06
N PHE A 31 13.17 -2.07 -0.16
CA PHE A 31 14.25 -1.63 -1.02
C PHE A 31 15.44 -1.20 -0.16
N ILE A 32 16.59 -1.82 -0.41
CA ILE A 32 17.85 -1.48 0.24
C ILE A 32 18.70 -0.56 -0.64
N ASN A 33 19.56 0.24 0.00
CA ASN A 33 20.44 1.21 -0.64
C ASN A 33 19.71 2.31 -1.43
N VAL A 34 18.56 2.76 -0.94
CA VAL A 34 17.86 3.93 -1.47
C VAL A 34 18.47 5.19 -0.85
N THR A 35 19.31 5.89 -1.62
CA THR A 35 19.94 7.16 -1.22
C THR A 35 18.89 8.28 -1.08
N PRO A 36 19.22 9.40 -0.41
CA PRO A 36 18.33 10.57 -0.38
C PRO A 36 17.93 11.05 -1.79
N ASP A 37 18.88 11.10 -2.72
CA ASP A 37 18.62 11.53 -4.10
C ASP A 37 17.71 10.54 -4.84
N ALA A 38 17.91 9.24 -4.64
CA ALA A 38 17.04 8.22 -5.21
C ALA A 38 15.62 8.26 -4.63
N PHE A 39 15.49 8.55 -3.33
CA PHE A 39 14.21 8.73 -2.67
C PHE A 39 13.45 9.94 -3.23
N GLU A 40 14.09 11.10 -3.32
CA GLU A 40 13.49 12.31 -3.90
C GLU A 40 13.16 12.13 -5.40
N CYS A 41 14.03 11.45 -6.16
CA CYS A 41 13.75 11.07 -7.55
C CYS A 41 12.46 10.23 -7.65
N MET A 42 12.31 9.25 -6.77
CA MET A 42 11.14 8.36 -6.75
C MET A 42 9.85 9.15 -6.43
N LYS A 43 9.88 10.01 -5.41
CA LYS A 43 8.73 10.88 -5.07
C LYS A 43 8.34 11.77 -6.25
N LYS A 44 9.33 12.38 -6.92
CA LYS A 44 9.09 13.19 -8.11
C LYS A 44 8.47 12.39 -9.25
N LYS A 45 8.95 11.16 -9.49
CA LYS A 45 8.41 10.28 -10.55
C LYS A 45 6.95 9.90 -10.30
N LEU A 46 6.58 9.61 -9.05
CA LEU A 46 5.19 9.37 -8.66
C LEU A 46 4.34 10.61 -8.91
N GLN A 47 4.81 11.79 -8.50
CA GLN A 47 4.12 13.07 -8.71
C GLN A 47 3.98 13.41 -10.21
N ASP A 48 5.01 13.19 -11.02
CA ASP A 48 4.98 13.39 -12.47
C ASP A 48 3.97 12.43 -13.15
N TYR A 49 3.64 11.30 -12.50
CA TYR A 49 2.61 10.35 -12.92
C TYR A 49 1.19 10.71 -12.40
N GLY A 50 1.06 11.81 -11.67
CA GLY A 50 -0.21 12.30 -11.09
C GLY A 50 -0.50 11.78 -9.68
N ILE A 51 0.44 11.08 -9.05
CA ILE A 51 0.25 10.49 -7.71
C ILE A 51 0.72 11.51 -6.66
N GLU A 52 -0.18 11.96 -5.80
CA GLU A 52 0.20 12.82 -4.69
C GLU A 52 1.04 12.04 -3.68
N VAL A 53 2.22 12.59 -3.36
CA VAL A 53 3.13 12.03 -2.35
C VAL A 53 3.37 13.09 -1.28
N PRO A 54 3.01 12.83 0.00
CA PRO A 54 3.22 13.79 1.08
C PRO A 54 4.70 14.11 1.32
N PRO A 55 5.00 15.26 1.94
CA PRO A 55 6.35 15.60 2.36
C PRO A 55 6.84 14.64 3.45
N GLY A 56 8.16 14.61 3.66
CA GLY A 56 8.79 13.77 4.68
C GLY A 56 9.12 12.35 4.22
N ASN A 57 9.42 11.52 5.20
CA ASN A 57 9.96 10.19 5.03
C ASN A 57 8.90 9.09 5.06
N GLU A 58 7.67 9.41 5.43
CA GLU A 58 6.58 8.46 5.49
C GLU A 58 5.26 9.11 5.05
N GLY A 59 4.32 8.29 4.62
CA GLY A 59 2.97 8.74 4.32
C GLY A 59 2.24 7.82 3.37
N GLU A 60 1.02 8.23 3.02
CA GLU A 60 0.15 7.51 2.09
C GLU A 60 0.19 8.17 0.71
N MET A 61 0.14 7.33 -0.32
CA MET A 61 0.03 7.69 -1.72
C MET A 61 -1.18 6.96 -2.32
N SER A 62 -1.98 7.66 -3.11
CA SER A 62 -3.16 7.06 -3.74
C SER A 62 -3.31 7.50 -5.17
N GLU A 63 -3.69 6.55 -6.04
CA GLU A 63 -4.01 6.80 -7.43
C GLU A 63 -4.92 5.71 -7.98
N LYS A 64 -5.98 6.07 -8.71
CA LYS A 64 -6.88 5.15 -9.45
C LYS A 64 -7.40 3.96 -8.61
N GLY A 65 -7.69 4.20 -7.34
CA GLY A 65 -8.21 3.17 -6.43
C GLY A 65 -7.14 2.21 -5.90
N VAL A 66 -5.86 2.50 -6.13
CA VAL A 66 -4.74 1.92 -5.39
C VAL A 66 -4.36 2.88 -4.28
N ILE A 67 -4.22 2.36 -3.05
CA ILE A 67 -3.68 3.09 -1.90
C ILE A 67 -2.45 2.35 -1.45
N GLY A 68 -1.33 3.06 -1.31
CA GLY A 68 -0.11 2.53 -0.73
C GLY A 68 0.43 3.46 0.35
N SER A 69 1.32 2.95 1.18
CA SER A 69 2.12 3.72 2.11
C SER A 69 3.60 3.52 1.83
N PHE A 70 4.39 4.55 2.10
CA PHE A 70 5.84 4.46 2.09
C PHE A 70 6.41 4.85 3.46
N GLU A 71 7.57 4.30 3.78
CA GLU A 71 8.40 4.69 4.92
C GLU A 71 9.87 4.56 4.52
N TRP A 72 10.63 5.64 4.65
CA TRP A 72 12.07 5.68 4.41
C TRP A 72 12.80 5.99 5.71
N ASP A 73 13.81 5.20 6.05
CA ASP A 73 14.57 5.33 7.30
C ASP A 73 15.45 6.60 7.37
N GLY A 74 15.40 7.46 6.36
CA GLY A 74 16.25 8.64 6.23
C GLY A 74 17.68 8.34 5.78
N LYS A 75 17.99 7.10 5.43
CA LYS A 75 19.37 6.66 5.15
C LYS A 75 19.50 5.76 3.93
N SER A 76 18.81 4.63 3.89
CA SER A 76 19.03 3.58 2.90
C SER A 76 17.88 2.59 2.70
N VAL A 77 16.91 2.54 3.61
CA VAL A 77 15.85 1.53 3.61
C VAL A 77 14.53 2.20 3.33
N LEU A 78 13.94 1.85 2.19
CA LEU A 78 12.59 2.26 1.81
C LEU A 78 11.67 1.04 1.87
N THR A 79 10.58 1.16 2.61
CA THR A 79 9.50 0.18 2.65
C THR A 79 8.29 0.78 1.96
N ILE A 80 7.69 0.03 1.03
CA ILE A 80 6.43 0.40 0.38
C ILE A 80 5.43 -0.74 0.58
N THR A 81 4.21 -0.41 0.98
CA THR A 81 3.12 -1.37 1.18
C THR A 81 1.91 -0.90 0.39
N ILE A 82 1.36 -1.75 -0.46
CA ILE A 82 0.05 -1.49 -1.09
C ILE A 82 -1.02 -1.96 -0.12
N LYS A 83 -1.90 -1.04 0.30
CA LYS A 83 -2.97 -1.28 1.26
C LYS A 83 -4.30 -1.61 0.61
N GLU A 84 -4.63 -0.86 -0.43
CA GLU A 84 -5.85 -1.08 -1.18
C GLU A 84 -5.51 -1.16 -2.66
N LYS A 85 -6.22 -2.05 -3.36
CA LYS A 85 -6.12 -2.17 -4.81
C LYS A 85 -7.45 -2.63 -5.36
N PRO A 86 -7.76 -2.32 -6.63
CA PRO A 86 -8.89 -2.91 -7.28
C PRO A 86 -8.76 -4.43 -7.41
N PHE A 87 -9.88 -5.16 -7.42
CA PHE A 87 -9.87 -6.63 -7.48
C PHE A 87 -9.21 -7.19 -8.76
N TRP A 88 -9.21 -6.43 -9.85
CA TRP A 88 -8.57 -6.83 -11.12
C TRP A 88 -7.06 -6.61 -11.14
N VAL A 89 -6.50 -5.89 -10.16
CA VAL A 89 -5.06 -5.69 -10.01
C VAL A 89 -4.54 -6.76 -9.06
N SER A 90 -3.55 -7.54 -9.49
CA SER A 90 -2.84 -8.47 -8.61
C SER A 90 -1.76 -7.74 -7.79
N CYS A 91 -1.35 -8.31 -6.66
CA CYS A 91 -0.20 -7.77 -5.93
C CYS A 91 1.08 -7.82 -6.76
N GLU A 92 1.27 -8.86 -7.58
CA GLU A 92 2.43 -8.95 -8.48
C GLU A 92 2.49 -7.76 -9.45
N THR A 93 1.38 -7.40 -10.10
CA THR A 93 1.34 -6.25 -11.01
C THR A 93 1.57 -4.92 -10.28
N ALA A 94 1.03 -4.78 -9.07
CA ALA A 94 1.28 -3.59 -8.25
C ALA A 94 2.75 -3.51 -7.83
N ASP A 95 3.32 -4.63 -7.40
CA ASP A 95 4.71 -4.75 -6.96
C ASP A 95 5.68 -4.44 -8.10
N GLU A 96 5.47 -5.01 -9.30
CA GLU A 96 6.26 -4.71 -10.50
C GLU A 96 6.26 -3.21 -10.79
N ARG A 97 5.11 -2.55 -10.67
CA ARG A 97 5.01 -1.12 -10.93
C ARG A 97 5.80 -0.30 -9.92
N VAL A 98 5.73 -0.65 -8.63
CA VAL A 98 6.51 -0.01 -7.57
C VAL A 98 8.01 -0.23 -7.79
N ILE A 99 8.41 -1.46 -8.12
CA ILE A 99 9.81 -1.82 -8.39
C ILE A 99 10.36 -0.97 -9.54
N LEU A 100 9.60 -0.82 -10.63
CA LEU A 100 10.00 0.02 -11.77
C LEU A 100 10.29 1.47 -11.36
N PHE A 101 9.41 2.08 -10.56
CA PHE A 101 9.63 3.46 -10.09
C PHE A 101 10.91 3.61 -9.26
N VAL A 102 11.17 2.64 -8.37
CA VAL A 102 12.36 2.67 -7.53
C VAL A 102 13.63 2.42 -8.35
N ASP A 103 13.61 1.43 -9.26
CA ASP A 103 14.78 1.06 -10.06
C ASP A 103 15.16 2.13 -11.09
N GLU A 104 14.21 2.91 -11.61
CA GLU A 104 14.49 4.07 -12.48
C GLU A 104 15.30 5.19 -11.78
N CYS A 105 15.29 5.19 -10.45
CA CYS A 105 15.98 6.16 -9.60
C CYS A 105 17.23 5.60 -8.91
N LYS A 106 17.39 4.27 -8.83
CA LYS A 106 18.62 3.67 -8.32
C LYS A 106 19.79 3.93 -9.27
N GLY A 107 20.93 4.36 -8.73
CA GLY A 107 22.16 4.63 -9.49
C GLY A 107 22.26 6.04 -10.08
N LYS A 108 21.41 6.96 -9.62
CA LYS A 108 21.52 8.40 -9.85
C LYS A 108 21.94 9.12 -8.57
#